data_AF-A0A9P6UYL8-F1
#
_entry.id   AF-A0A9P6UYL8-F1
#
_cell.length_a   1.000
_cell.length_b   1.000
_cell.length_c   1.000
_cell.angle_alpha   90.00
_cell.angle_beta   90.00
_cell.angle_gamma   90.00
#
_symmetry.space_group_name_H-M   'P 1'
#
loop_
_entity.id
_entity.type
_entity.pdbx_description
1 polymer ?
#
loop_
_entity_poly.entity_id
_entity_poly.type
_entity_poly.pdbx_seq_one_letter_code
_entity_poly.pdbx_strand_id
1 'polypeptide(L)'
;MVRHDEDGNVPVEGLCVDSTSAEKSRTFYNLAVKQKTVYQSTFKQRRWLEDQKQTIPLGTTESIGEIESKLPSATGADADFTEHIAQLEDAKEGLDVFYNMNNSIKKRQ
;
A
#
# COMPACT_ATOMS: atom_id res chain seq x y z
N MET A 1 18.02 -10.92 -71.38
CA MET A 1 18.05 -11.54 -70.04
C MET A 1 19.27 -10.97 -69.33
N VAL A 2 19.08 -9.85 -68.63
CA VAL A 2 19.25 -9.66 -67.17
C VAL A 2 20.71 -9.31 -66.82
N ARG A 3 20.83 -8.34 -65.92
CA ARG A 3 21.92 -7.39 -65.70
C ARG A 3 23.06 -7.95 -64.83
N HIS A 4 24.18 -7.24 -64.90
CA HIS A 4 25.33 -7.20 -63.99
C HIS A 4 24.95 -7.28 -62.51
N ASP A 5 25.82 -7.83 -61.65
CA ASP A 5 26.71 -7.01 -60.81
C ASP A 5 27.73 -7.89 -60.06
N GLU A 6 28.95 -7.37 -59.98
CA GLU A 6 30.07 -7.90 -59.21
C GLU A 6 30.03 -7.33 -57.80
N ASP A 7 30.09 -8.19 -56.78
CA ASP A 7 30.47 -7.85 -55.41
C ASP A 7 31.32 -9.06 -54.93
N GLY A 8 32.61 -8.94 -54.64
CA GLY A 8 33.17 -8.01 -53.68
C GLY A 8 33.27 -8.68 -52.30
N ASN A 9 34.03 -9.78 -52.17
CA ASN A 9 34.23 -10.46 -50.88
C ASN A 9 35.73 -10.51 -50.53
N VAL A 10 36.20 -9.48 -49.82
CA VAL A 10 37.54 -9.41 -49.23
C VAL A 10 37.43 -9.78 -47.74
N PRO A 11 38.36 -10.58 -47.19
CA PRO A 11 38.28 -11.11 -45.83
C PRO A 11 38.70 -10.06 -44.80
N VAL A 12 38.01 -10.00 -43.66
CA VAL A 12 38.45 -9.20 -42.51
C VAL A 12 38.74 -10.13 -41.35
N GLU A 13 40.03 -10.43 -41.19
CA GLU A 13 40.59 -10.84 -39.91
C GLU A 13 40.43 -9.70 -38.89
N GLY A 14 40.00 -10.05 -37.68
CA GLY A 14 39.81 -9.07 -36.62
C GLY A 14 39.25 -9.70 -35.35
N LEU A 15 39.85 -10.81 -34.90
CA LEU A 15 39.52 -11.43 -33.63
C LEU A 15 40.49 -10.96 -32.53
N CYS A 16 40.22 -9.78 -31.99
CA CYS A 16 40.61 -9.35 -30.65
C CYS A 16 39.39 -8.57 -30.14
N VAL A 17 38.81 -8.81 -28.97
CA VAL A 17 39.33 -8.39 -27.68
C VAL A 17 38.71 -9.25 -26.57
N ASP A 18 39.58 -9.81 -25.72
CA ASP A 18 39.21 -10.32 -24.40
C ASP A 18 38.44 -9.27 -23.61
N SER A 19 37.24 -9.62 -23.17
CA SER A 19 36.57 -8.90 -22.08
C SER A 19 35.93 -9.90 -21.15
N THR A 20 36.76 -10.48 -20.29
CA THR A 20 36.34 -10.86 -18.94
C THR A 20 35.84 -9.61 -18.21
N SER A 21 34.62 -9.19 -18.51
CA SER A 21 33.86 -8.28 -17.69
C SER A 21 32.90 -9.15 -16.89
N ALA A 22 33.19 -9.33 -15.61
CA ALA A 22 32.20 -9.83 -14.67
C ALA A 22 31.00 -8.87 -14.71
N GLU A 23 30.01 -9.19 -15.54
CA GLU A 23 28.73 -8.51 -15.54
C GLU A 23 28.14 -8.71 -14.16
N LYS A 24 28.28 -7.70 -13.30
CA LYS A 24 27.44 -7.56 -12.12
C LYS A 24 26.02 -7.60 -12.64
N SER A 25 25.37 -8.75 -12.47
CA SER A 25 24.02 -9.00 -12.96
C SER A 25 23.15 -7.81 -12.57
N ARG A 26 22.69 -7.06 -13.59
CA ARG A 26 21.92 -5.83 -13.38
C ARG A 26 20.68 -6.21 -12.60
N THR A 27 20.66 -5.88 -11.32
CA THR A 27 19.57 -6.28 -10.44
C THR A 27 18.34 -5.48 -10.83
N PHE A 28 17.39 -6.12 -11.51
CA PHE A 28 16.14 -5.48 -11.88
C PHE A 28 15.26 -5.36 -10.64
N TYR A 29 15.24 -4.16 -10.05
CA TYR A 29 14.33 -3.84 -8.97
C TYR A 29 12.96 -3.51 -9.55
N ASN A 30 12.07 -4.51 -9.59
CA ASN A 30 10.68 -4.27 -9.96
C ASN A 30 9.99 -3.45 -8.84
N LEU A 31 9.75 -2.17 -9.11
CA LEU A 31 9.13 -1.25 -8.16
C LEU A 31 7.74 -1.74 -7.73
N ALA A 32 6.95 -2.31 -8.64
CA ALA A 32 5.63 -2.85 -8.31
C ALA A 32 5.71 -4.03 -7.35
N VAL A 33 6.75 -4.89 -7.47
CA VAL A 33 7.00 -5.98 -6.51
C VAL A 33 7.34 -5.42 -5.14
N LYS A 34 8.20 -4.39 -5.06
CA LYS A 34 8.53 -3.74 -3.78
C LYS A 34 7.31 -3.09 -3.13
N GLN A 35 6.54 -2.33 -3.91
CA GLN A 35 5.30 -1.69 -3.45
C GLN A 35 4.29 -2.73 -2.96
N LYS A 36 4.12 -3.84 -3.69
CA LYS A 36 3.25 -4.95 -3.28
C LYS A 36 3.73 -5.57 -1.97
N THR A 37 5.01 -5.90 -1.84
CA THR A 37 5.56 -6.51 -0.61
C THR A 37 5.35 -5.61 0.61
N VAL A 38 5.55 -4.30 0.48
CA VAL A 38 5.28 -3.33 1.56
C VAL A 38 3.78 -3.30 1.89
N TYR A 39 2.92 -3.24 0.88
CA TYR A 39 1.47 -3.16 1.07
C TYR A 39 0.86 -4.43 1.68
N GLN A 40 1.38 -5.62 1.35
CA GLN A 40 0.84 -6.91 1.79
C GLN A 40 0.83 -7.05 3.32
N SER A 41 1.86 -6.55 4.00
CA SER A 41 1.96 -6.64 5.46
C SER A 41 0.81 -5.93 6.18
N THR A 42 0.37 -4.79 5.65
CA THR A 42 -0.69 -3.96 6.24
C THR A 42 -2.07 -4.23 5.61
N PHE A 43 -2.14 -4.91 4.46
CA PHE A 43 -3.40 -5.18 3.79
C PHE A 43 -4.30 -6.13 4.58
N LYS A 44 -3.75 -7.24 5.09
CA LYS A 44 -4.52 -8.19 5.91
C LYS A 44 -5.06 -7.50 7.17
N GLN A 45 -4.22 -6.70 7.83
CA GLN A 45 -4.60 -5.95 9.02
C GLN A 45 -5.71 -4.92 8.72
N ARG A 46 -5.58 -4.17 7.63
CA ARG A 46 -6.62 -3.22 7.20
C ARG A 46 -7.93 -3.92 6.91
N ARG A 47 -7.89 -5.02 6.15
CA ARG A 47 -9.10 -5.81 5.85
C ARG A 47 -9.76 -6.36 7.12
N TRP A 48 -8.96 -6.83 8.07
CA TRP A 48 -9.47 -7.27 9.36
C TRP A 48 -10.09 -6.11 10.14
N LEU A 49 -9.45 -4.95 10.21
CA LEU A 49 -10.01 -3.77 10.88
C LEU A 49 -11.37 -3.35 10.28
N GLU A 50 -11.48 -3.32 8.96
CA GLU A 50 -12.75 -2.97 8.28
C GLU A 50 -13.87 -3.98 8.58
N ASP A 51 -13.54 -5.27 8.72
CA ASP A 51 -14.49 -6.29 9.17
C ASP A 51 -14.89 -6.08 10.64
N GLN A 52 -13.94 -5.75 11.51
CA GLN A 52 -14.22 -5.45 12.92
C GLN A 52 -15.07 -4.18 13.09
N LYS A 53 -14.98 -3.19 12.19
CA LYS A 53 -15.80 -1.98 12.26
C LYS A 53 -17.30 -2.24 12.10
N GLN A 54 -17.69 -3.40 11.56
CA GLN A 54 -19.09 -3.84 11.48
C GLN A 54 -19.62 -4.34 12.83
N THR A 55 -18.75 -4.59 13.80
CA THR A 55 -19.17 -4.99 15.15
C THR A 55 -19.70 -3.79 15.93
N ILE A 56 -20.65 -4.05 16.83
CA ILE A 56 -21.21 -3.07 17.75
C ILE A 56 -20.45 -3.21 19.09
N PRO A 57 -19.65 -2.21 19.49
CA PRO A 57 -18.99 -2.20 20.78
C PRO A 57 -19.96 -2.29 21.96
N LEU A 58 -19.47 -2.77 23.10
CA LEU A 58 -20.25 -2.83 24.33
C LEU A 58 -20.60 -1.40 24.78
N GLY A 59 -21.90 -1.11 24.94
CA GLY A 59 -22.38 0.20 25.38
C GLY A 59 -22.76 1.16 24.26
N THR A 60 -22.57 0.78 22.99
CA THR A 60 -23.08 1.55 21.84
C THR A 60 -24.28 0.88 21.19
N THR A 61 -25.08 1.67 20.48
CA THR A 61 -26.22 1.19 19.66
C THR A 61 -25.86 1.02 18.19
N GLU A 62 -24.70 1.53 17.79
CA GLU A 62 -24.25 1.63 16.39
C GLU A 62 -22.88 0.97 16.25
N SER A 63 -22.62 0.47 15.05
CA SER A 63 -21.31 -0.06 14.67
C SER A 63 -20.27 1.05 14.57
N ILE A 64 -18.99 0.71 14.68
CA ILE A 64 -17.91 1.70 14.53
C ILE A 64 -17.91 2.33 13.14
N GLY A 65 -18.21 1.55 12.10
CA GLY A 65 -18.34 2.08 10.75
C GLY A 65 -19.43 3.15 10.63
N GLU A 66 -20.57 2.95 11.29
CA GLU A 66 -21.66 3.94 11.33
C GLU A 66 -21.25 5.19 12.10
N ILE A 67 -20.62 5.05 13.27
CA ILE A 67 -20.10 6.16 14.06
C ILE A 67 -19.10 6.99 13.25
N GLU A 68 -18.14 6.35 12.58
CA GLU A 68 -17.14 7.03 11.74
C GLU A 68 -17.77 7.72 10.53
N SER A 69 -18.77 7.10 9.89
CA SER A 69 -19.44 7.67 8.71
C SER A 69 -20.20 8.96 8.99
N LYS A 70 -20.60 9.19 10.25
CA LYS A 70 -21.31 10.39 10.68
C LYS A 70 -20.36 11.54 10.97
N LEU A 71 -19.07 11.26 11.19
CA LEU A 71 -18.10 12.30 11.46
C LEU A 71 -17.92 13.17 10.20
N PRO A 72 -17.97 14.50 10.34
CA PRO A 72 -17.72 15.41 9.23
C PRO A 72 -16.29 15.23 8.75
N SER A 73 -16.02 15.55 7.49
CA SER A 73 -14.67 15.39 6.94
C SER A 73 -13.67 16.28 7.68
N ALA A 74 -12.56 15.68 8.13
CA ALA A 74 -11.44 16.43 8.71
C ALA A 74 -10.60 17.16 7.66
N THR A 75 -10.84 16.92 6.36
CA THR A 75 -10.01 17.40 5.27
C THR A 75 -10.87 17.87 4.09
N GLY A 76 -10.50 18.98 3.47
CA GLY A 76 -11.22 19.54 2.32
C GLY A 76 -11.38 21.05 2.42
N ALA A 77 -11.84 21.68 1.35
CA ALA A 77 -12.13 23.11 1.33
C ALA A 77 -13.31 23.47 2.26
N ASP A 78 -14.26 22.53 2.43
CA ASP A 78 -15.46 22.67 3.25
C ASP A 78 -15.36 21.95 4.60
N ALA A 79 -14.15 21.56 5.02
CA ALA A 79 -13.95 20.87 6.29
C ALA A 79 -13.99 21.85 7.47
N ASP A 80 -14.95 21.69 8.37
CA ASP A 80 -14.94 22.37 9.67
C ASP A 80 -14.25 21.48 10.71
N PHE A 81 -13.00 21.83 11.02
CA PHE A 81 -12.20 21.12 12.02
C PHE A 81 -12.81 21.23 13.42
N THR A 82 -13.46 22.35 13.75
CA THR A 82 -14.04 22.57 15.08
C THR A 82 -15.23 21.66 15.29
N GLU A 83 -16.11 21.58 14.29
CA GLU A 83 -17.24 20.65 14.27
C GLU A 83 -16.76 19.19 14.30
N HIS A 84 -15.71 18.87 13.54
CA HIS A 84 -15.11 17.53 13.55
C HIS A 84 -14.60 17.11 14.93
N ILE A 85 -13.89 17.99 15.65
CA ILE A 85 -13.42 17.69 17.00
C ILE A 85 -14.57 17.54 17.98
N ALA A 86 -15.60 18.40 17.91
CA ALA A 86 -16.77 18.30 18.78
C ALA A 86 -17.49 16.96 18.61
N GLN A 87 -17.74 16.54 17.37
CA GLN A 87 -18.41 15.26 17.10
C GLN A 87 -17.52 14.05 17.44
N LEU A 88 -16.19 14.18 17.32
CA LEU A 88 -15.25 13.16 17.80
C LEU A 88 -15.28 13.00 19.32
N GLU A 89 -15.44 14.09 20.08
CA GLU A 89 -15.55 14.03 21.54
C GLU A 89 -16.82 13.31 21.98
N ASP A 90 -17.95 13.55 21.30
CA ASP A 90 -19.21 12.83 21.55
C ASP A 90 -19.10 11.34 21.20
N ALA A 91 -18.42 11.00 20.11
CA ALA A 91 -18.18 9.62 19.68
C ALA A 91 -17.06 8.91 20.46
N LYS A 92 -16.34 9.63 21.32
CA LYS A 92 -15.07 9.18 21.94
C LYS A 92 -15.23 7.89 22.73
N GLU A 93 -16.29 7.74 23.51
CA GLU A 93 -16.48 6.57 24.37
C GLU A 93 -16.59 5.27 23.54
N GLY A 94 -17.39 5.28 22.48
CA GLY A 94 -17.54 4.13 21.58
C GLY A 94 -16.25 3.82 20.80
N LEU A 95 -15.57 4.86 20.31
CA LEU A 95 -14.31 4.73 19.60
C LEU A 95 -13.16 4.26 20.51
N ASP A 96 -13.12 4.71 21.77
CA ASP A 96 -12.10 4.34 22.76
C ASP A 96 -12.19 2.86 23.11
N VAL A 97 -13.41 2.33 23.31
CA VAL A 97 -13.62 0.91 23.54
C VAL A 97 -13.07 0.07 22.39
N PHE A 98 -13.30 0.48 21.14
CA PHE A 98 -12.87 -0.28 19.97
C PHE A 98 -11.36 -0.16 19.69
N TYR A 99 -10.82 1.05 19.67
CA TYR A 99 -9.42 1.31 19.30
C TYR A 99 -8.43 1.05 20.43
N ASN A 100 -8.83 1.21 21.70
CA ASN A 100 -7.97 1.03 22.87
C ASN A 100 -8.20 -0.28 23.64
N MET A 101 -9.05 -1.18 23.13
CA MET A 101 -9.32 -2.52 23.69
C MET A 101 -8.05 -3.39 23.90
N ASN A 102 -6.93 -3.05 23.26
CA ASN A 102 -5.66 -3.75 23.47
C ASN A 102 -5.03 -3.52 24.86
N ASN A 103 -5.50 -2.54 25.64
CA ASN A 103 -5.12 -2.37 27.05
C ASN A 103 -5.93 -3.23 28.02
N SER A 104 -7.12 -3.71 27.64
CA SER A 104 -7.99 -4.54 28.50
C SER A 104 -7.92 -6.04 28.17
N ILE A 105 -7.55 -6.41 26.94
CA ILE A 105 -7.37 -7.82 26.50
C ILE A 105 -6.16 -8.50 27.18
N LYS A 106 -5.19 -7.73 27.70
CA LYS A 106 -4.03 -8.29 28.44
C LYS A 106 -4.31 -8.66 29.90
N LYS A 107 -5.50 -8.42 30.46
CA LYS A 107 -5.83 -8.77 31.85
C LYS A 107 -6.50 -10.15 32.02
N ARG A 108 -6.55 -10.98 30.98
CA ARG A 108 -7.08 -12.36 31.06
C ARG A 108 -6.13 -13.39 30.45
N GLN A 109 -4.85 -13.32 30.82
CA GLN A 109 -3.94 -14.46 30.74
C GLN A 109 -3.30 -14.67 32.11
#